data_AF-A0A971IAT6-F1
#
_entry.id   AF-A0A971IAT6-F1
#
_cell.length_a   1.000
_cell.length_b   1.000
_cell.length_c   1.000
_cell.angle_alpha   90.00
_cell.angle_beta   90.00
_cell.angle_gamma   90.00
#
_symmetry.space_group_name_H-M   'P 1'
#
loop_
_entity.id
_entity.type
_entity.pdbx_description
1 polymer ?
#
loop_
_entity_poly.entity_id
_entity_poly.type
_entity_poly.pdbx_seq_one_letter_code
_entity_poly.pdbx_strand_id
1 'polypeptide(L)'
;MQRYATAILLGMFLLASSVWPGAATNAQPGPPEQVHDIWDEDTGSPAYPWWYRWLSDETVDRIMKGIAQRDPAKARELAELRKKDPEQFKTELGWHGRKEIDEISRERFEARRQRRHNDFIEWLKSNYPQDEAELAKVREKDPQLYVRNFEHLLERYGRIFEAHCVNPELGNVLKEDYDLRKRRDEILRQIRRERSDARKQILGAELQDIIARRYDLIVRRKEIAYEQLQKKLEELQRQIDESKSEIVKWQDAQLKRDNVRKRIEALTEGMNRRGFQWD
;
A
#
# COMPACT_ATOMS: atom_id res chain seq x y z
N MET A 1 51.30 30.38 9.16
CA MET A 1 51.33 31.72 8.53
C MET A 1 51.50 31.54 7.03
N GLN A 2 50.70 32.28 6.26
CA GLN A 2 50.72 32.44 4.78
C GLN A 2 50.38 31.20 3.93
N ARG A 3 49.75 31.29 2.74
CA ARG A 3 48.56 32.00 2.21
C ARG A 3 48.55 31.68 0.69
N TYR A 4 47.36 31.39 0.13
CA TYR A 4 47.00 31.31 -1.30
C TYR A 4 47.55 30.08 -2.08
N ALA A 5 46.85 29.48 -3.06
CA ALA A 5 45.91 30.04 -4.01
C ALA A 5 44.87 29.02 -4.51
N THR A 6 43.71 29.58 -4.85
CA THR A 6 42.59 29.08 -5.65
C THR A 6 43.00 28.51 -7.02
N ALA A 7 42.35 27.43 -7.44
CA ALA A 7 42.17 27.10 -8.85
C ALA A 7 40.73 26.58 -9.07
N ILE A 8 39.91 27.45 -9.64
CA ILE A 8 38.61 27.16 -10.22
C ILE A 8 38.87 26.51 -11.58
N LEU A 9 38.32 25.32 -11.83
CA LEU A 9 38.20 24.78 -13.18
C LEU A 9 36.73 24.59 -13.52
N LEU A 10 36.24 25.58 -14.28
CA LEU A 10 35.01 25.57 -15.06
C LEU A 10 35.16 24.53 -16.19
N GLY A 11 34.46 23.41 -16.06
CA GLY A 11 34.24 22.48 -17.17
C GLY A 11 32.98 22.87 -17.94
N MET A 12 33.14 23.57 -19.05
CA MET A 12 32.09 23.82 -20.04
C MET A 12 31.65 22.49 -20.68
N PHE A 13 30.41 22.08 -20.44
CA PHE A 13 29.73 21.07 -21.25
C PHE A 13 29.10 21.75 -22.48
N LEU A 14 29.72 21.55 -23.64
CA LEU A 14 29.14 21.89 -24.94
C LEU A 14 28.28 20.73 -25.46
N LEU A 15 27.18 21.14 -26.08
CA LEU A 15 26.09 20.38 -26.67
C LEU A 15 26.55 19.33 -27.70
N ALA A 16 25.99 18.13 -27.60
CA ALA A 16 25.84 17.21 -28.73
C ALA A 16 24.40 16.67 -28.71
N SER A 17 23.51 17.44 -29.33
CA SER A 17 22.19 17.02 -29.77
C SER A 17 22.33 15.90 -30.81
N SER A 18 22.12 14.66 -30.38
CA SER A 18 21.85 13.53 -31.28
C SER A 18 20.35 13.26 -31.24
N VAL A 19 19.64 13.78 -32.24
CA VAL A 19 18.25 13.42 -32.51
C VAL A 19 18.26 12.10 -33.25
N TRP A 20 17.92 11.00 -32.55
CA TRP A 20 17.50 9.77 -33.20
C TRP A 20 16.01 9.87 -33.57
N PRO A 21 15.61 9.55 -34.81
CA PRO A 21 14.21 9.45 -35.19
C PRO A 21 13.65 8.11 -34.67
N GLY A 22 13.17 8.12 -33.43
CA GLY A 22 12.52 6.98 -32.79
C GLY A 22 11.02 6.98 -33.05
N ALA A 23 10.58 6.02 -33.87
CA ALA A 23 9.27 5.35 -33.89
C ALA A 23 8.06 6.09 -33.29
N ALA A 24 7.14 6.49 -34.17
CA ALA A 24 5.75 6.74 -33.83
C ALA A 24 5.16 5.48 -33.16
N THR A 25 5.06 5.52 -31.84
CA THR A 25 4.31 4.53 -31.06
C THR A 25 2.87 5.00 -31.03
N ASN A 26 1.97 4.14 -31.52
CA ASN A 26 0.53 4.25 -31.29
C ASN A 26 0.29 4.22 -29.78
N ALA A 27 0.26 5.39 -29.16
CA ALA A 27 -0.23 5.55 -27.80
C ALA A 27 -1.73 5.23 -27.82
N GLN A 28 -2.11 4.12 -27.20
CA GLN A 28 -3.50 3.91 -26.81
C GLN A 28 -3.95 5.12 -25.98
N PRO A 29 -5.17 5.65 -26.20
CA PRO A 29 -5.69 6.70 -25.35
C PRO A 29 -5.71 6.18 -23.91
N GLY A 30 -5.01 6.88 -23.02
CA GLY A 30 -5.10 6.65 -21.59
C GLY A 30 -6.56 6.73 -21.12
N PRO A 31 -6.87 6.19 -19.94
CA PRO A 31 -8.22 6.30 -19.37
C PRO A 31 -8.65 7.79 -19.38
N PRO A 32 -9.94 8.08 -19.63
CA PRO A 32 -10.41 9.45 -19.75
C PRO A 32 -10.01 10.23 -18.50
N GLU A 33 -9.39 11.39 -18.74
CA GLU A 33 -8.98 12.35 -17.72
C GLU A 33 -10.17 12.56 -16.76
N GLN A 34 -9.99 12.19 -15.48
CA GLN A 34 -11.01 12.42 -14.47
C GLN A 34 -11.18 13.93 -14.33
N VAL A 35 -12.20 14.49 -14.98
CA VAL A 35 -12.55 15.90 -14.86
C VAL A 35 -13.11 16.10 -13.45
N HIS A 36 -12.23 16.40 -12.50
CA HIS A 36 -12.63 16.82 -11.16
C HIS A 36 -13.32 18.18 -11.25
N ASP A 37 -14.56 18.28 -10.76
CA ASP A 37 -15.28 19.56 -10.67
C ASP A 37 -14.66 20.40 -9.54
N ILE A 38 -14.21 21.61 -9.86
CA ILE A 38 -13.65 22.55 -8.89
C ILE A 38 -14.69 23.00 -7.85
N TRP A 39 -15.98 22.88 -8.16
CA TRP A 39 -17.08 23.26 -7.27
C TRP A 39 -17.48 22.15 -6.28
N ASP A 40 -16.81 21.00 -6.33
CA ASP A 40 -16.95 19.96 -5.31
C ASP A 40 -16.23 20.41 -4.02
N GLU A 41 -17.00 21.02 -3.12
CA GLU A 41 -16.55 21.46 -1.77
C GLU A 41 -16.03 20.28 -0.91
N ASP A 42 -16.32 19.04 -1.32
CA ASP A 42 -15.92 17.77 -0.68
C ASP A 42 -14.56 17.22 -1.17
N THR A 43 -13.77 17.98 -1.93
CA THR A 43 -12.46 17.55 -2.44
C THR A 43 -11.41 17.26 -1.35
N GLY A 44 -11.71 17.56 -0.08
CA GLY A 44 -10.97 17.10 1.10
C GLY A 44 -11.36 15.70 1.56
N SER A 45 -11.40 14.71 0.66
CA SER A 45 -12.10 13.41 0.86
C SER A 45 -13.58 13.61 1.18
N PRO A 46 -14.50 13.14 0.33
CA PRO A 46 -15.89 13.15 0.74
C PRO A 46 -16.03 12.38 2.04
N ALA A 47 -16.89 12.85 2.94
CA ALA A 47 -17.32 12.16 4.15
C ALA A 47 -18.11 10.88 3.83
N TYR A 48 -17.82 10.24 2.69
CA TYR A 48 -18.33 8.93 2.38
C TYR A 48 -17.70 7.92 3.33
N PRO A 49 -18.51 7.00 3.89
CA PRO A 49 -17.98 5.91 4.67
C PRO A 49 -16.88 5.17 3.91
N TRP A 50 -15.94 4.55 4.65
CA TRP A 50 -14.81 3.79 4.10
C TRP A 50 -15.20 2.80 2.99
N TRP A 51 -16.48 2.42 2.90
CA TRP A 51 -16.99 1.53 1.88
C TRP A 51 -17.20 2.09 0.47
N TYR A 52 -17.21 3.41 0.34
CA TYR A 52 -17.44 4.10 -0.94
C TYR A 52 -16.26 3.98 -1.91
N ARG A 53 -15.04 3.91 -1.38
CA ARG A 53 -13.79 3.87 -2.17
C ARG A 53 -13.55 2.54 -2.89
N TRP A 54 -14.41 1.53 -2.69
CA TRP A 54 -14.23 0.18 -3.25
C TRP A 54 -15.43 -0.38 -4.03
N LEU A 55 -16.42 0.45 -4.33
CA LEU A 55 -17.58 0.11 -5.16
C LEU A 55 -17.18 0.12 -6.64
N SER A 56 -16.62 -0.98 -7.15
CA SER A 56 -16.59 -1.23 -8.59
C SER A 56 -18.01 -1.50 -9.11
N ASP A 57 -18.25 -1.34 -10.41
CA ASP A 57 -19.55 -1.66 -11.02
C ASP A 57 -20.00 -3.10 -10.72
N GLU A 58 -19.07 -4.05 -10.73
CA GLU A 58 -19.33 -5.44 -10.33
C GLU A 58 -19.80 -5.56 -8.87
N THR A 59 -19.22 -4.76 -7.96
CA THR A 59 -19.63 -4.72 -6.55
C THR A 59 -21.03 -4.14 -6.40
N VAL A 60 -21.33 -3.06 -7.14
CA VAL A 60 -22.66 -2.44 -7.17
C VAL A 60 -23.70 -3.42 -7.67
N ASP A 61 -23.43 -4.14 -8.75
CA ASP A 61 -24.34 -5.13 -9.31
C ASP A 61 -24.58 -6.31 -8.36
N ARG A 62 -23.53 -6.74 -7.65
CA ARG A 62 -23.64 -7.76 -6.60
C ARG A 62 -24.52 -7.30 -5.44
N ILE A 63 -24.36 -6.07 -4.98
CA ILE A 63 -25.21 -5.47 -3.93
C ILE A 63 -26.66 -5.37 -4.42
N MET A 64 -26.87 -4.84 -5.62
CA MET A 64 -28.20 -4.71 -6.23
C MET A 64 -28.90 -6.06 -6.37
N LYS A 65 -28.17 -7.12 -6.71
CA LYS A 65 -28.70 -8.49 -6.77
C LYS A 65 -29.14 -8.99 -5.39
N GLY A 66 -28.35 -8.73 -4.34
CA GLY A 66 -28.71 -9.09 -2.97
C GLY A 66 -29.93 -8.33 -2.46
N ILE A 67 -30.00 -7.01 -2.74
CA ILE A 67 -31.19 -6.20 -2.45
C ILE A 67 -32.38 -6.73 -3.22
N ALA A 68 -32.27 -7.06 -4.51
CA ALA A 68 -33.38 -7.57 -5.30
C ALA A 68 -33.95 -8.90 -4.78
N GLN A 69 -33.12 -9.73 -4.12
CA GLN A 69 -33.58 -10.97 -3.48
C GLN A 69 -34.34 -10.72 -2.18
N ARG A 70 -33.98 -9.68 -1.43
CA ARG A 70 -34.59 -9.33 -0.14
C ARG A 70 -35.79 -8.40 -0.28
N ASP A 71 -35.67 -7.41 -1.14
CA ASP A 71 -36.65 -6.38 -1.44
C ASP A 71 -36.60 -6.00 -2.93
N PRO A 72 -37.37 -6.72 -3.77
CA PRO A 72 -37.45 -6.45 -5.20
C PRO A 72 -37.99 -5.07 -5.54
N ALA A 73 -38.85 -4.50 -4.69
CA ALA A 73 -39.45 -3.19 -4.92
C ALA A 73 -38.38 -2.09 -4.75
N LYS A 74 -37.62 -2.14 -3.65
CA LYS A 74 -36.53 -1.19 -3.42
C LYS A 74 -35.41 -1.34 -4.45
N ALA A 75 -35.11 -2.54 -4.92
CA ALA A 75 -34.13 -2.74 -5.99
C ALA A 75 -34.55 -2.07 -7.32
N ARG A 76 -35.86 -2.06 -7.65
CA ARG A 76 -36.37 -1.34 -8.83
C ARG A 76 -36.27 0.17 -8.65
N GLU A 77 -36.62 0.69 -7.47
CA GLU A 77 -36.44 2.11 -7.15
C GLU A 77 -34.98 2.54 -7.30
N LEU A 78 -34.05 1.76 -6.75
CA LEU A 78 -32.61 2.01 -6.85
C LEU A 78 -32.10 1.91 -8.30
N ALA A 79 -32.62 0.99 -9.11
CA ALA A 79 -32.23 0.85 -10.51
C ALA A 79 -32.65 2.07 -11.35
N GLU A 80 -33.82 2.64 -11.07
CA GLU A 80 -34.28 3.88 -11.69
C GLU A 80 -33.51 5.09 -11.14
N LEU A 81 -33.20 5.09 -9.85
CA LEU A 81 -32.38 6.13 -9.22
C LEU A 81 -30.97 6.17 -9.80
N ARG A 82 -30.35 5.01 -10.08
CA ARG A 82 -29.02 4.90 -10.73
C ARG A 82 -28.94 5.67 -12.06
N LYS A 83 -30.04 5.76 -12.80
CA LYS A 83 -30.12 6.49 -14.08
C LYS A 83 -30.42 7.98 -13.91
N LYS A 84 -31.20 8.33 -12.89
CA LYS A 84 -31.70 9.70 -12.66
C LYS A 84 -30.73 10.56 -11.85
N ASP A 85 -30.20 9.99 -10.78
CA ASP A 85 -29.29 10.66 -9.85
C ASP A 85 -28.26 9.64 -9.32
N PRO A 86 -27.09 9.55 -9.97
CA PRO A 86 -26.03 8.62 -9.57
C PRO A 86 -25.50 8.83 -8.15
N GLU A 87 -25.48 10.06 -7.62
CA GLU A 87 -24.95 10.33 -6.27
C GLU A 87 -25.99 9.97 -5.19
N GLN A 88 -27.26 10.32 -5.43
CA GLN A 88 -28.34 9.87 -4.56
C GLN A 88 -28.49 8.34 -4.57
N PHE A 89 -28.30 7.71 -5.74
CA PHE A 89 -28.25 6.25 -5.86
C PHE A 89 -27.18 5.63 -4.97
N LYS A 90 -25.94 6.13 -4.98
CA LYS A 90 -24.87 5.56 -4.16
C LYS A 90 -25.14 5.72 -2.66
N THR A 91 -25.72 6.85 -2.27
CA THR A 91 -26.13 7.10 -0.87
C THR A 91 -27.19 6.09 -0.43
N GLU A 92 -28.26 5.95 -1.21
CA GLU A 92 -29.35 5.00 -0.93
C GLU A 92 -28.89 3.54 -1.00
N LEU A 93 -27.99 3.21 -1.94
CA LEU A 93 -27.36 1.89 -2.05
C LEU A 93 -26.55 1.55 -0.80
N GLY A 94 -25.87 2.53 -0.19
CA GLY A 94 -25.15 2.37 1.06
C GLY A 94 -26.04 2.01 2.24
N TRP A 95 -27.16 2.74 2.38
CA TRP A 95 -28.13 2.53 3.45
C TRP A 95 -28.85 1.20 3.29
N HIS A 96 -29.38 0.94 2.09
CA HIS A 96 -30.20 -0.23 1.84
C HIS A 96 -29.38 -1.48 1.54
N GLY A 97 -28.15 -1.35 1.05
CA GLY A 97 -27.22 -2.45 0.75
C GLY A 97 -26.23 -2.78 1.87
N ARG A 98 -26.40 -2.23 3.08
CA ARG A 98 -25.45 -2.38 4.19
C ARG A 98 -25.10 -3.84 4.49
N LYS A 99 -26.11 -4.73 4.47
CA LYS A 99 -25.92 -6.15 4.75
C LYS A 99 -25.01 -6.80 3.70
N GLU A 100 -25.29 -6.54 2.44
CA GLU A 100 -24.52 -7.05 1.29
C GLU A 100 -23.10 -6.46 1.28
N ILE A 101 -22.95 -5.18 1.62
CA ILE A 101 -21.66 -4.50 1.79
C ILE A 101 -20.84 -5.16 2.91
N ASP A 102 -21.47 -5.45 4.06
CA ASP A 102 -20.80 -6.11 5.19
C ASP A 102 -20.37 -7.54 4.82
N GLU A 103 -21.19 -8.28 4.09
CA GLU A 103 -20.86 -9.62 3.58
C GLU A 103 -19.67 -9.59 2.61
N ILE A 104 -19.71 -8.70 1.60
CA ILE A 104 -18.61 -8.55 0.63
C ILE A 104 -17.32 -8.10 1.36
N SER A 105 -17.43 -7.21 2.33
CA SER A 105 -16.29 -6.80 3.15
C SER A 105 -15.68 -7.96 3.93
N ARG A 106 -16.52 -8.79 4.57
CA ARG A 106 -16.08 -9.99 5.31
C ARG A 106 -15.38 -10.97 4.38
N GLU A 107 -15.95 -11.27 3.22
CA GLU A 107 -15.33 -12.13 2.22
C GLU A 107 -13.98 -11.58 1.73
N ARG A 108 -13.89 -10.28 1.45
CA ARG A 108 -12.62 -9.64 1.07
C ARG A 108 -11.60 -9.69 2.19
N PHE A 109 -12.02 -9.51 3.44
CA PHE A 109 -11.17 -9.63 4.61
C PHE A 109 -10.66 -11.07 4.78
N GLU A 110 -11.56 -12.05 4.65
CA GLU A 110 -11.24 -13.47 4.70
C GLU A 110 -10.31 -13.88 3.56
N ALA A 111 -10.58 -13.47 2.33
CA ALA A 111 -9.72 -13.74 1.19
C ALA A 111 -8.33 -13.10 1.34
N ARG A 112 -8.23 -11.90 1.93
CA ARG A 112 -6.93 -11.29 2.27
C ARG A 112 -6.22 -12.05 3.39
N ARG A 113 -6.97 -12.50 4.41
CA ARG A 113 -6.43 -13.32 5.51
C ARG A 113 -5.89 -14.64 4.98
N GLN A 114 -6.65 -15.33 4.13
CA GLN A 114 -6.25 -16.61 3.53
C GLN A 114 -5.05 -16.46 2.59
N ARG A 115 -5.02 -15.40 1.77
CA ARG A 115 -3.83 -15.09 0.95
C ARG A 115 -2.59 -14.89 1.82
N ARG A 116 -2.65 -14.00 2.81
CA ARG A 116 -1.51 -13.80 3.73
C ARG A 116 -1.11 -15.08 4.47
N HIS A 117 -2.08 -15.90 4.87
CA HIS A 117 -1.80 -17.20 5.46
C HIS A 117 -1.00 -18.08 4.51
N ASN A 118 -1.44 -18.22 3.26
CA ASN A 118 -0.77 -19.07 2.26
C ASN A 118 0.61 -18.52 1.90
N ASP A 119 0.73 -17.20 1.69
CA ASP A 119 2.00 -16.54 1.40
C ASP A 119 3.02 -16.79 2.53
N PHE A 120 2.56 -16.75 3.79
CA PHE A 120 3.42 -17.04 4.94
C PHE A 120 3.86 -18.50 4.99
N ILE A 121 2.98 -19.45 4.67
CA ILE A 121 3.33 -20.88 4.59
C ILE A 121 4.35 -21.15 3.47
N GLU A 122 4.17 -20.55 2.29
CA GLU A 122 5.13 -20.68 1.19
C GLU A 122 6.49 -20.07 1.52
N TRP A 123 6.48 -18.93 2.20
CA TRP A 123 7.69 -18.29 2.70
C TRP A 123 8.39 -19.15 3.76
N LEU A 124 7.63 -19.77 4.69
CA LEU A 124 8.14 -20.72 5.68
C LEU A 124 8.79 -21.93 5.01
N LYS A 125 8.14 -22.51 4.00
CA LYS A 125 8.68 -23.66 3.26
C LYS A 125 10.05 -23.36 2.64
N SER A 126 10.23 -22.14 2.14
CA SER A 126 11.47 -21.70 1.48
C SER A 126 12.56 -21.31 2.48
N ASN A 127 12.19 -20.76 3.65
CA ASN A 127 13.14 -20.16 4.58
C ASN A 127 13.43 -21.00 5.83
N TYR A 128 12.43 -21.76 6.30
CA TYR A 128 12.43 -22.59 7.50
C TYR A 128 11.67 -23.91 7.24
N PRO A 129 12.16 -24.77 6.33
CA PRO A 129 11.43 -25.98 5.90
C PRO A 129 11.15 -26.97 7.02
N GLN A 130 11.97 -26.99 8.08
CA GLN A 130 11.73 -27.84 9.25
C GLN A 130 10.48 -27.42 10.02
N ASP A 131 10.31 -26.11 10.27
CA ASP A 131 9.15 -25.57 10.98
C ASP A 131 7.87 -25.73 10.16
N GLU A 132 7.95 -25.58 8.83
CA GLU A 132 6.83 -25.86 7.92
C GLU A 132 6.41 -27.33 7.97
N ALA A 133 7.37 -28.26 7.92
CA ALA A 133 7.09 -29.69 7.96
C ALA A 133 6.49 -30.11 9.32
N GLU A 134 6.92 -29.51 10.43
CA GLU A 134 6.31 -29.73 11.75
C GLU A 134 4.89 -29.19 11.80
N LEU A 135 4.65 -27.99 11.27
CA LEU A 135 3.31 -27.41 11.20
C LEU A 135 2.36 -28.25 10.32
N ALA A 136 2.84 -28.75 9.17
CA ALA A 136 2.07 -29.61 8.27
C ALA A 136 1.62 -30.91 8.95
N LYS A 137 2.49 -31.55 9.74
CA LYS A 137 2.16 -32.76 10.52
C LYS A 137 1.05 -32.52 11.55
N VAL A 138 1.00 -31.32 12.14
CA VAL A 138 -0.02 -30.97 13.13
C VAL A 138 -1.36 -30.68 12.45
N ARG A 139 -1.35 -30.08 11.26
CA ARG A 139 -2.56 -29.77 10.47
C ARG A 139 -3.45 -31.00 10.25
N GLU A 140 -2.85 -32.15 10.00
CA GLU A 140 -3.58 -33.41 9.74
C GLU A 140 -4.16 -34.05 11.02
N LYS A 141 -3.55 -33.77 12.18
CA LYS A 141 -3.83 -34.47 13.44
C LYS A 141 -4.73 -33.68 14.38
N ASP A 142 -4.52 -32.37 14.46
CA ASP A 142 -5.22 -31.50 15.40
C ASP A 142 -5.37 -30.06 14.84
N PRO A 143 -6.57 -29.68 14.39
CA PRO A 143 -6.84 -28.34 13.87
C PRO A 143 -6.65 -27.21 14.89
N GLN A 144 -6.91 -27.44 16.18
CA GLN A 144 -6.75 -26.39 17.19
C GLN A 144 -5.27 -26.16 17.52
N LEU A 145 -4.50 -27.25 17.61
CA LEU A 145 -3.06 -27.16 17.80
C LEU A 145 -2.37 -26.55 16.58
N TYR A 146 -2.88 -26.81 15.37
CA TYR A 146 -2.39 -26.15 14.15
C TYR A 146 -2.48 -24.63 14.25
N VAL A 147 -3.64 -24.10 14.66
CA VAL A 147 -3.84 -22.65 14.79
C VAL A 147 -2.84 -22.06 15.79
N ARG A 148 -2.67 -22.67 16.96
CA ARG A 148 -1.72 -22.18 17.98
C ARG A 148 -0.27 -22.22 17.49
N ASN A 149 0.13 -23.32 16.83
CA ASN A 149 1.49 -23.44 16.30
C ASN A 149 1.73 -22.43 15.17
N PHE A 150 0.74 -22.22 14.31
CA PHE A 150 0.80 -21.20 13.27
C PHE A 150 0.94 -19.80 13.86
N GLU A 151 0.16 -19.45 14.89
CA GLU A 151 0.26 -18.18 15.61
C GLU A 151 1.65 -17.99 16.22
N HIS A 152 2.21 -19.02 16.87
CA HIS A 152 3.57 -18.96 17.40
C HIS A 152 4.64 -18.76 16.30
N LEU A 153 4.47 -19.36 15.13
CA LEU A 153 5.37 -19.13 14.00
C LEU A 153 5.22 -17.70 13.46
N LEU A 154 4.01 -17.14 13.42
CA LEU A 154 3.79 -15.74 13.09
C LEU A 154 4.40 -14.79 14.11
N GLU A 155 4.30 -15.06 15.41
CA GLU A 155 4.96 -14.25 16.44
C GLU A 155 6.49 -14.27 16.26
N ARG A 156 7.01 -15.45 15.91
CA ARG A 156 8.45 -15.68 15.76
C ARG A 156 9.03 -15.06 14.50
N TYR A 157 8.34 -15.22 13.36
CA TYR A 157 8.87 -14.89 12.03
C TYR A 157 8.08 -13.79 11.30
N GLY A 158 6.90 -13.42 11.77
CA GLY A 158 5.97 -12.53 11.09
C GLY A 158 6.60 -11.19 10.73
N ARG A 159 7.40 -10.59 11.64
CA ARG A 159 8.12 -9.34 11.34
C ARG A 159 9.12 -9.49 10.18
N ILE A 160 9.79 -10.64 10.07
CA ILE A 160 10.75 -10.92 9.01
C ILE A 160 10.00 -11.12 7.68
N PHE A 161 8.90 -11.87 7.72
CA PHE A 161 8.01 -12.09 6.59
C PHE A 161 7.43 -10.78 6.06
N GLU A 162 6.83 -9.94 6.92
CA GLU A 162 6.27 -8.65 6.54
C GLU A 162 7.32 -7.73 5.92
N ALA A 163 8.52 -7.69 6.50
CA ALA A 163 9.63 -6.95 5.93
C ALA A 163 10.03 -7.48 4.55
N HIS A 164 10.09 -8.81 4.39
CA HIS A 164 10.42 -9.45 3.11
C HIS A 164 9.39 -9.15 2.01
N CYS A 165 8.09 -9.13 2.35
CA CYS A 165 7.02 -8.79 1.40
C CYS A 165 7.14 -7.35 0.86
N VAL A 166 7.62 -6.42 1.69
CA VAL A 166 7.76 -5.00 1.29
C VAL A 166 9.12 -4.72 0.66
N ASN A 167 10.18 -5.30 1.23
CA ASN A 167 11.55 -5.19 0.76
C ASN A 167 12.28 -6.53 1.01
N PRO A 168 12.49 -7.35 -0.02
CA PRO A 168 13.13 -8.67 0.12
C PRO A 168 14.51 -8.60 0.78
N GLU A 169 15.28 -7.55 0.50
CA GLU A 169 16.60 -7.33 1.11
C GLU A 169 16.50 -7.12 2.62
N LEU A 170 15.56 -6.28 3.07
CA LEU A 170 15.31 -6.07 4.49
C LEU A 170 14.89 -7.38 5.17
N GLY A 171 14.05 -8.16 4.52
CA GLY A 171 13.67 -9.50 4.97
C GLY A 171 14.88 -10.40 5.19
N ASN A 172 15.82 -10.42 4.24
CA ASN A 172 17.04 -11.22 4.33
C ASN A 172 17.97 -10.75 5.47
N VAL A 173 18.15 -9.43 5.62
CA VAL A 173 18.93 -8.85 6.73
C VAL A 173 18.35 -9.24 8.09
N LEU A 174 17.02 -9.17 8.25
CA LEU A 174 16.36 -9.54 9.49
C LEU A 174 16.40 -11.05 9.76
N LYS A 175 16.31 -11.88 8.72
CA LYS A 175 16.49 -13.33 8.80
C LYS A 175 17.89 -13.67 9.31
N GLU A 176 18.92 -13.11 8.69
CA GLU A 176 20.30 -13.37 9.08
C GLU A 176 20.59 -12.91 10.53
N ASP A 177 20.13 -11.71 10.94
CA ASP A 177 20.27 -11.25 12.33
C ASP A 177 19.54 -12.17 13.31
N TYR A 178 18.37 -12.70 12.92
CA TYR A 178 17.62 -13.66 13.73
C TYR A 178 18.41 -14.95 13.97
N ASP A 179 18.98 -15.54 12.91
CA ASP A 179 19.77 -16.77 13.00
C ASP A 179 21.07 -16.55 13.80
N LEU A 180 21.73 -15.42 13.59
CA LEU A 180 22.93 -15.04 14.35
C LEU A 180 22.63 -14.83 15.84
N ARG A 181 21.47 -14.29 16.21
CA ARG A 181 21.04 -14.20 17.62
C ARG A 181 20.86 -15.59 18.24
N LYS A 182 20.24 -16.52 17.51
CA LYS A 182 20.08 -17.91 17.98
C LYS A 182 21.44 -18.58 18.18
N ARG A 183 22.38 -18.40 17.23
CA ARG A 183 23.75 -18.94 17.35
C ARG A 183 24.52 -18.31 18.50
N ARG A 184 24.44 -16.99 18.66
CA ARG A 184 25.02 -16.27 19.80
C ARG A 184 24.54 -16.86 21.13
N ASP A 185 23.23 -17.07 21.27
CA ASP A 185 22.65 -17.57 22.51
C ASP A 185 23.05 -19.03 22.80
N GLU A 186 23.29 -19.83 21.75
CA GLU A 186 23.90 -21.16 21.86
C GLU A 186 25.36 -21.10 22.33
N ILE A 187 26.19 -20.26 21.70
CA ILE A 187 27.60 -20.10 22.08
C ILE A 187 27.72 -19.61 23.53
N LEU A 188 26.91 -18.63 23.94
CA LEU A 188 26.89 -18.16 25.32
C LEU A 188 26.53 -19.29 26.31
N ARG A 189 25.61 -20.20 25.94
CA ARG A 189 25.30 -21.39 26.75
C ARG A 189 26.47 -22.38 26.79
N GLN A 190 27.20 -22.55 25.70
CA GLN A 190 28.38 -23.42 25.63
C GLN A 190 29.54 -22.87 26.47
N ILE A 191 29.85 -21.58 26.35
CA ILE A 191 30.90 -20.90 27.12
C ILE A 191 30.66 -21.06 28.63
N ARG A 192 29.41 -20.91 29.09
CA ARG A 192 29.04 -21.08 30.51
C ARG A 192 29.29 -22.49 31.05
N ARG A 193 29.21 -23.51 30.19
CA ARG A 193 29.38 -24.92 30.57
C ARG A 193 30.80 -25.43 30.36
N GLU A 194 31.57 -24.75 29.52
CA GLU A 194 32.92 -25.16 29.14
C GLU A 194 33.91 -24.98 30.29
N ARG A 195 34.78 -25.97 30.50
CA ARG A 195 35.81 -25.96 31.54
C ARG A 195 37.20 -25.66 30.99
N SER A 196 37.43 -25.97 29.71
CA SER A 196 38.71 -25.71 29.05
C SER A 196 38.82 -24.24 28.63
N ASP A 197 39.87 -23.56 29.09
CA ASP A 197 40.12 -22.17 28.69
C ASP A 197 40.48 -22.05 27.21
N ALA A 198 41.21 -23.02 26.65
CA ALA A 198 41.50 -23.06 25.22
C ALA A 198 40.20 -23.12 24.39
N ARG A 199 39.23 -23.95 24.82
CA ARG A 199 37.94 -24.06 24.12
C ARG A 199 37.05 -22.83 24.33
N LYS A 200 37.12 -22.17 25.48
CA LYS A 200 36.48 -20.86 25.69
C LYS A 200 37.04 -19.78 24.78
N GLN A 201 38.34 -19.77 24.50
CA GLN A 201 38.94 -18.81 23.57
C GLN A 201 38.42 -19.01 22.15
N ILE A 202 38.32 -20.26 21.68
CA ILE A 202 37.75 -20.58 20.35
C ILE A 202 36.28 -20.12 20.26
N LEU A 203 35.46 -20.43 21.28
CA LEU A 203 34.07 -19.98 21.34
C LEU A 203 33.97 -18.44 21.44
N GLY A 204 34.93 -17.80 22.10
CA GLY A 204 35.03 -16.34 22.18
C GLY A 204 35.31 -15.69 20.83
N ALA A 205 36.20 -16.26 20.03
CA ALA A 205 36.47 -15.82 18.66
C ALA A 205 35.22 -15.97 17.77
N GLU A 206 34.54 -17.12 17.82
CA GLU A 206 33.29 -17.33 17.07
C GLU A 206 32.20 -16.32 17.49
N LEU A 207 32.10 -16.05 18.80
CA LEU A 207 31.18 -15.02 19.31
C LEU A 207 31.52 -13.63 18.78
N GLN A 208 32.81 -13.27 18.72
CA GLN A 208 33.27 -12.00 18.17
C GLN A 208 32.86 -11.84 16.71
N ASP A 209 33.07 -12.87 15.88
CA ASP A 209 32.68 -12.86 14.47
C ASP A 209 31.17 -12.68 14.29
N ILE A 210 30.37 -13.37 15.10
CA ILE A 210 28.90 -13.21 15.10
C ILE A 210 28.50 -11.78 15.47
N ILE A 211 29.12 -11.20 16.50
CA ILE A 211 28.80 -9.83 16.93
C ILE A 211 29.20 -8.82 15.86
N ALA A 212 30.36 -8.99 15.22
CA ALA A 212 30.81 -8.14 14.12
C ALA A 212 29.81 -8.21 12.95
N ARG A 213 29.44 -9.41 12.50
CA ARG A 213 28.46 -9.57 11.42
C ARG A 213 27.10 -8.95 11.76
N ARG A 214 26.63 -9.11 12.99
CA ARG A 214 25.38 -8.48 13.44
C ARG A 214 25.45 -6.95 13.45
N TYR A 215 26.62 -6.39 13.77
CA TYR A 215 26.83 -4.95 13.65
C TYR A 215 26.67 -4.48 12.21
N ASP A 216 27.27 -5.18 11.25
CA ASP A 216 27.13 -4.86 9.82
C ASP A 216 25.67 -4.93 9.37
N LEU A 217 24.93 -5.95 9.80
CA LEU A 217 23.49 -6.08 9.49
C LEU A 217 22.65 -4.95 10.11
N ILE A 218 23.01 -4.48 11.30
CA ILE A 218 22.35 -3.32 11.94
C ILE A 218 22.60 -2.05 11.13
N VAL A 219 23.83 -1.85 10.65
CA VAL A 219 24.19 -0.73 9.76
C VAL A 219 23.40 -0.84 8.46
N ARG A 220 23.40 -2.01 7.79
CA ARG A 220 22.66 -2.20 6.54
C ARG A 220 21.16 -1.96 6.72
N ARG A 221 20.56 -2.37 7.84
CA ARG A 221 19.17 -2.05 8.15
C ARG A 221 18.90 -0.55 8.23
N LYS A 222 19.85 0.24 8.75
CA LYS A 222 19.75 1.71 8.79
C LYS A 222 19.88 2.32 7.41
N GLU A 223 20.80 1.79 6.58
CA GLU A 223 20.95 2.23 5.18
C GLU A 223 19.67 1.98 4.38
N ILE A 224 19.08 0.78 4.46
CA ILE A 224 17.82 0.46 3.79
C ILE A 224 16.69 1.42 4.24
N ALA A 225 16.60 1.72 5.54
CA ALA A 225 15.62 2.67 6.06
C ALA A 225 15.84 4.08 5.50
N TYR A 226 17.10 4.50 5.37
CA TYR A 226 17.47 5.77 4.74
C TYR A 226 17.07 5.81 3.26
N GLU A 227 17.38 4.77 2.48
CA GLU A 227 17.01 4.65 1.07
C GLU A 227 15.47 4.72 0.88
N GLN A 228 14.71 4.07 1.77
CA GLN A 228 13.24 4.15 1.76
C GLN A 228 12.71 5.56 2.04
N LEU A 229 13.34 6.29 2.96
CA LEU A 229 12.98 7.67 3.26
C LEU A 229 13.30 8.60 2.08
N GLN A 230 14.43 8.40 1.41
CA GLN A 230 14.77 9.16 0.20
C GLN A 230 13.72 8.96 -0.90
N LYS A 231 13.36 7.71 -1.21
CA LYS A 231 12.30 7.41 -2.19
C LYS A 231 10.96 8.05 -1.82
N LYS A 232 10.61 8.05 -0.53
CA LYS A 232 9.37 8.69 -0.06
C LYS A 232 9.42 10.21 -0.22
N LEU A 233 10.57 10.83 0.01
CA LEU A 233 10.75 12.26 -0.22
C LEU A 233 10.63 12.62 -1.70
N GLU A 234 11.22 11.83 -2.59
CA GLU A 234 11.10 12.02 -4.04
C GLU A 234 9.64 11.91 -4.50
N GLU A 235 8.91 10.91 -4.00
CA GLU A 235 7.49 10.74 -4.31
C GLU A 235 6.64 11.90 -3.81
N LEU A 236 6.87 12.35 -2.58
CA LEU A 236 6.17 13.50 -2.01
C LEU A 236 6.49 14.79 -2.78
N GLN A 237 7.75 14.98 -3.19
CA GLN A 237 8.15 16.14 -3.98
C GLN A 237 7.42 16.14 -5.33
N ARG A 238 7.32 14.97 -5.98
CA ARG A 238 6.55 14.81 -7.22
C ARG A 238 5.08 15.17 -7.01
N GLN A 239 4.44 14.65 -5.97
CA GLN A 239 3.03 14.96 -5.65
C GLN A 239 2.82 16.46 -5.38
N ILE A 240 3.77 17.11 -4.71
CA ILE A 240 3.74 18.56 -4.48
C ILE A 240 3.79 19.32 -5.81
N ASP A 241 4.68 18.92 -6.72
CA ASP A 241 4.84 19.62 -7.99
C ASP A 241 3.66 19.35 -8.94
N GLU A 242 3.10 18.14 -8.93
CA GLU A 242 1.83 17.81 -9.58
C GLU A 242 0.70 18.72 -9.05
N SER A 243 0.52 18.79 -7.73
CA SER A 243 -0.48 19.65 -7.09
C SER A 243 -0.29 21.14 -7.40
N LYS A 244 0.95 21.64 -7.40
CA LYS A 244 1.24 23.03 -7.84
C LYS A 244 0.83 23.25 -9.29
N SER A 245 1.14 22.31 -10.17
CA SER A 245 0.78 22.42 -11.59
C SER A 245 -0.73 22.44 -11.79
N GLU A 246 -1.47 21.63 -11.01
CA GLU A 246 -2.93 21.64 -10.99
C GLU A 246 -3.47 22.99 -10.51
N ILE A 247 -2.95 23.53 -9.41
CA ILE A 247 -3.35 24.85 -8.91
C ILE A 247 -3.15 25.93 -9.97
N VAL A 248 -2.00 25.93 -10.67
CA VAL A 248 -1.73 26.90 -11.75
C VAL A 248 -2.75 26.74 -12.89
N LYS A 249 -3.08 25.51 -13.28
CA LYS A 249 -4.15 25.26 -14.28
C LYS A 249 -5.49 25.86 -13.81
N TRP A 250 -5.89 25.62 -12.56
CA TRP A 250 -7.15 26.12 -12.01
C TRP A 250 -7.17 27.65 -11.80
N GLN A 251 -6.02 28.30 -11.72
CA GLN A 251 -5.90 29.75 -11.67
C GLN A 251 -6.05 30.44 -13.04
N ASP A 252 -6.08 29.68 -14.15
CA ASP A 252 -6.24 30.25 -15.49
C ASP A 252 -7.54 31.07 -15.60
N ALA A 253 -7.42 32.28 -16.16
CA ALA A 253 -8.51 33.24 -16.19
C ALA A 253 -9.65 32.82 -17.13
N GLN A 254 -9.35 32.13 -18.24
CA GLN A 254 -10.38 31.63 -19.15
C GLN A 254 -11.07 30.41 -18.55
N LEU A 255 -10.30 29.46 -18.03
CA LEU A 255 -10.83 28.28 -17.35
C LEU A 255 -11.75 28.67 -16.19
N LYS A 256 -11.34 29.65 -15.37
CA LYS A 256 -12.19 30.21 -14.30
C LYS A 256 -13.51 30.77 -14.84
N ARG A 257 -13.47 31.59 -15.89
CA ARG A 257 -14.69 32.17 -16.48
C ARG A 257 -15.64 31.08 -17.00
N ASP A 258 -15.10 30.08 -17.69
CA ASP A 258 -15.88 28.98 -18.22
C ASP A 258 -16.50 28.12 -17.11
N ASN A 259 -15.75 27.82 -16.05
CA ASN A 259 -16.25 27.06 -14.91
C ASN A 259 -17.31 27.83 -14.11
N VAL A 260 -17.14 29.15 -13.94
CA VAL A 260 -18.16 30.01 -13.31
C VAL A 260 -19.42 30.05 -14.15
N ARG A 261 -19.31 30.22 -15.48
CA ARG A 261 -20.47 30.23 -16.39
C ARG A 261 -21.23 28.91 -16.30
N LYS A 262 -20.53 27.77 -16.45
CA LYS A 262 -21.13 26.43 -16.31
C LYS A 262 -21.84 26.25 -14.97
N ARG A 263 -21.26 26.76 -13.87
CA ARG A 263 -21.89 26.69 -12.54
C ARG A 263 -23.16 27.54 -12.46
N ILE A 264 -23.14 28.76 -13.00
CA ILE A 264 -24.33 29.62 -13.05
C ILE A 264 -25.45 28.96 -13.88
N GLU A 265 -25.13 28.41 -15.06
CA GLU A 265 -26.08 27.67 -15.90
C GLU A 265 -26.69 26.49 -15.13
N ALA A 266 -25.87 25.65 -14.49
CA ALA A 266 -26.35 24.52 -13.70
C ALA A 266 -27.28 24.96 -12.54
N LEU A 267 -26.95 26.04 -11.82
CA LEU A 267 -27.76 26.55 -10.73
C LEU A 267 -29.10 27.15 -11.21
N THR A 268 -29.09 27.83 -12.36
CA THR A 268 -30.27 28.51 -12.93
C THR A 268 -31.21 27.56 -13.68
N GLU A 269 -30.69 26.55 -14.39
CA GLU A 269 -31.51 25.46 -14.94
C GLU A 269 -32.23 24.68 -13.84
N GLY A 270 -31.56 24.47 -12.69
CA GLY A 270 -32.14 23.84 -11.50
C GLY A 270 -33.25 24.68 -10.83
N MET A 271 -33.21 26.01 -10.96
CA MET A 271 -34.29 26.92 -10.56
C MET A 271 -35.46 26.87 -11.55
N ASN A 272 -35.21 26.84 -12.85
CA ASN A 272 -36.26 26.80 -13.87
C ASN A 272 -37.03 25.45 -13.89
N ARG A 273 -36.40 24.34 -13.47
CA ARG A 273 -37.08 23.03 -13.34
C ARG A 273 -37.86 22.88 -12.03
N ARG A 274 -37.47 23.57 -10.96
CA ARG A 274 -38.23 23.63 -9.70
C ARG A 274 -39.10 24.88 -9.72
N GLY A 275 -40.20 24.82 -10.48
CA GLY A 275 -41.17 25.91 -10.58
C GLY A 275 -41.53 26.45 -9.19
N PHE A 276 -41.04 27.64 -8.87
CA PHE A 276 -41.46 28.38 -7.71
C PHE A 276 -42.87 28.91 -7.99
N GLN A 277 -43.88 28.24 -7.44
CA GLN A 277 -45.26 28.72 -7.44
C GLN A 277 -45.41 29.70 -6.28
N TRP A 278 -45.68 30.97 -6.60
CA TRP A 278 -46.32 31.88 -5.66
C TRP A 278 -47.81 31.55 -5.69
N ASP A 279 -48.37 31.16 -4.54
CA ASP A 279 -49.81 31.21 -4.29
C ASP A 279 -50.31 32.67 -4.34
#